data_AF-A0A0Q6VQU3-F1
#
_entry.id   AF-A0A0Q6VQU3-F1
#
_cell.length_a   1.000
_cell.length_b   1.000
_cell.length_c   1.000
_cell.angle_alpha   90.00
_cell.angle_beta   90.00
_cell.angle_gamma   90.00
#
_symmetry.space_group_name_H-M   'P 1'
#
loop_
_entity.id
_entity.type
_entity.pdbx_description
1 polymer ?
#
loop_
_entity_poly.entity_id
_entity_poly.type
_entity_poly.pdbx_seq_one_letter_code
_entity_poly.pdbx_strand_id
1 'polypeptide(L)' 'MLRLGPHIRLTQVEIDYLTHITGFEPGPIRRLDDLHRYINKCKRHYWGTSRATRELHRLIDDAYLGCLEGHQLAAV' A
#
# COMPACT_ATOMS: atom_id res chain seq x y z
N MET A 1 5.75 -4.16 8.61
CA MET A 1 4.50 -4.89 8.91
C MET A 1 4.70 -5.96 9.97
N LEU A 2 3.75 -6.14 10.91
CA LEU A 2 3.70 -7.33 11.76
C LEU A 2 2.77 -8.37 11.12
N ARG A 3 3.28 -9.56 10.78
CA ARG A 3 2.50 -10.63 10.16
C ARG A 3 2.22 -11.76 11.16
N LEU A 4 0.95 -11.98 11.47
CA LEU A 4 0.45 -13.14 12.21
C LEU A 4 -0.36 -14.04 11.27
N GLY A 5 0.35 -14.86 10.49
CA GLY A 5 -0.27 -15.79 9.53
C GLY A 5 -1.05 -15.05 8.43
N PRO A 6 -2.38 -15.26 8.30
CA PRO A 6 -3.22 -14.54 7.34
C PRO A 6 -3.56 -13.10 7.78
N HIS A 7 -3.30 -12.79 9.06
CA HIS A 7 -3.50 -11.46 9.60
C HIS A 7 -2.23 -10.63 9.46
N ILE A 8 -2.41 -9.42 8.98
CA ILE A 8 -1.34 -8.41 8.94
C ILE A 8 -1.75 -7.26 9.84
N ARG A 9 -0.77 -6.65 10.48
CA ARG A 9 -0.95 -5.38 11.16
C ARG A 9 0.07 -4.42 10.58
N LEU A 10 -0.43 -3.48 9.79
CA LEU A 10 0.38 -2.36 9.31
C LEU A 10 0.84 -1.55 10.52
N THR A 11 2.10 -1.12 10.49
CA THR A 11 2.59 -0.14 11.45
C THR A 11 2.09 1.25 11.06
N GLN A 12 2.11 2.20 12.00
CA GLN A 12 1.70 3.58 11.72
C GLN A 12 2.51 4.20 10.57
N VAL A 13 3.80 3.83 10.44
CA VAL A 13 4.70 4.28 9.36
C VAL A 13 4.22 3.77 8.00
N GLU A 14 3.78 2.52 7.90
CA GLU A 14 3.26 1.97 6.64
C GLU A 14 1.93 2.62 6.25
N ILE A 15 1.08 2.90 7.23
CA ILE A 15 -0.18 3.64 7.02
C ILE A 15 0.11 5.05 6.52
N ASP A 16 1.03 5.76 7.15
CA ASP A 16 1.42 7.12 6.77
C ASP A 16 2.02 7.15 5.35
N TYR A 17 2.91 6.20 5.05
CA TYR A 17 3.52 6.08 3.71
C TYR A 17 2.51 5.75 2.62
N LEU A 18 1.60 4.80 2.87
CA LEU A 18 0.51 4.48 1.95
C LEU A 18 -0.41 5.70 1.76
N THR A 19 -0.74 6.41 2.84
CA THR A 19 -1.54 7.65 2.78
C THR A 19 -0.84 8.72 1.96
N HIS A 20 0.47 8.86 2.11
CA HIS A 20 1.28 9.81 1.35
C HIS A 20 1.27 9.49 -0.15
N ILE A 21 1.44 8.22 -0.53
CA ILE A 21 1.46 7.80 -1.95
C ILE A 21 0.07 7.85 -2.58
N THR A 22 -0.93 7.29 -1.89
CA THR A 22 -2.26 7.09 -2.46
C THR A 22 -3.21 8.24 -2.21
N GLY A 23 -2.86 9.18 -1.31
CA GLY A 23 -3.74 10.29 -0.91
C GLY A 23 -4.99 9.87 -0.13
N PHE A 24 -5.14 8.59 0.20
CA PHE A 24 -6.25 8.05 0.98
C PHE A 24 -5.71 7.42 2.25
N GLU A 25 -6.41 7.57 3.38
CA GLU A 25 -6.06 6.83 4.59
C GLU A 25 -6.47 5.36 4.42
N PRO A 26 -5.51 4.41 4.42
CA PRO A 26 -5.85 3.01 4.59
C PRO A 26 -6.34 2.87 6.02
N GLY A 27 -7.63 2.58 6.19
CA GLY A 27 -8.24 2.33 7.50
C GLY A 27 -7.61 1.13 8.22
N PRO A 28 -8.28 0.53 9.23
CA PRO A 28 -7.72 -0.59 9.97
C PRO A 28 -7.60 -1.86 9.11
N ILE A 29 -6.52 -1.97 8.34
CA ILE A 29 -6.18 -3.13 7.52
C ILE A 29 -5.63 -4.21 8.44
N ARG A 30 -6.35 -5.34 8.53
CA ARG A 30 -6.02 -6.47 9.40
C ARG A 30 -5.66 -7.74 8.65
N ARG A 31 -5.81 -7.75 7.32
CA ARG A 31 -5.54 -8.89 6.43
C ARG A 31 -4.87 -8.42 5.15
N LEU A 32 -4.09 -9.32 4.56
CA LEU A 32 -3.47 -9.06 3.26
C LEU A 32 -4.53 -8.80 2.18
N ASP A 33 -5.67 -9.48 2.28
CA ASP A 33 -6.81 -9.29 1.36
C ASP A 33 -7.41 -7.88 1.42
N ASP A 34 -7.54 -7.32 2.63
CA ASP A 34 -8.00 -5.93 2.83
C ASP A 34 -7.01 -4.93 2.18
N LEU A 35 -5.71 -5.19 2.32
CA LEU A 35 -4.67 -4.39 1.67
C LEU A 35 -4.78 -4.48 0.15
N HIS A 36 -4.92 -5.69 -0.39
CA HIS A 36 -5.04 -5.89 -1.82
C HIS A 36 -6.31 -5.24 -2.39
N ARG A 37 -7.41 -5.27 -1.64
CA ARG A 37 -8.67 -4.59 -1.98
C ARG A 37 -8.53 -3.07 -1.96
N TYR A 38 -7.80 -2.53 -0.97
CA TYR A 38 -7.47 -1.12 -0.87
C TYR A 38 -6.68 -0.65 -2.10
N ILE A 39 -5.59 -1.37 -2.43
CA ILE A 39 -4.75 -1.10 -3.60
C ILE A 39 -5.58 -1.10 -4.89
N ASN A 40 -6.45 -2.10 -5.08
CA ASN A 40 -7.34 -2.16 -6.23
C ASN A 40 -8.32 -0.98 -6.29
N LYS A 41 -8.84 -0.54 -5.14
CA LYS A 41 -9.71 0.64 -5.06
C LYS A 41 -8.95 1.91 -5.45
N CYS A 42 -7.72 2.08 -4.97
CA CYS A 42 -6.84 3.19 -5.37
C CYS A 42 -6.54 3.16 -6.87
N LYS A 43 -6.11 2.00 -7.41
CA LYS A 43 -5.85 1.84 -8.85
C LYS A 43 -7.08 2.09 -9.72
N ARG A 44 -8.28 1.76 -9.23
CA ARG A 44 -9.54 2.05 -9.92
C ARG A 44 -9.92 3.53 -9.84
N HIS A 45 -9.58 4.20 -8.74
CA HIS A 45 -9.82 5.63 -8.55
C HIS A 45 -8.91 6.47 -9.45
N TYR A 46 -7.63 6.08 -9.56
CA TYR A 46 -6.72 6.58 -10.58
C TYR A 46 -7.00 5.92 -11.94
N TRP A 47 -8.21 6.10 -12.45
CA TRP A 47 -8.57 5.74 -13.81
C TRP A 47 -7.86 6.73 -14.76
N GLY A 48 -6.78 6.27 -15.40
CA GLY A 48 -6.03 7.06 -16.38
C GLY A 48 -4.90 6.27 -17.00
N THR A 49 -4.79 6.24 -18.33
CA THR A 49 -3.70 5.56 -19.05
C THR A 49 -2.42 6.41 -19.11
N SER A 50 -2.44 7.57 -18.46
CA SER A 50 -1.32 8.51 -18.40
C SER A 50 -0.09 7.85 -17.78
N ARG A 51 1.10 8.22 -18.27
CA ARG A 51 2.38 7.72 -17.75
C ARG A 51 2.50 7.94 -16.24
N ALA A 52 2.00 9.07 -15.73
CA ALA A 52 1.93 9.38 -14.30
C ALA A 52 1.12 8.34 -13.51
N THR A 53 -0.04 7.91 -14.02
CA THR A 53 -0.88 6.89 -13.37
C THR A 53 -0.21 5.53 -13.33
N ARG A 54 0.48 5.14 -14.42
CA ARG A 54 1.29 3.91 -14.45
C ARG A 54 2.45 3.95 -13.46
N GLU A 55 3.10 5.11 -13.34
CA GLU A 55 4.17 5.33 -12.36
C GLU A 55 3.63 5.20 -10.94
N LEU A 56 2.48 5.82 -10.66
CA LEU A 56 1.78 5.76 -9.37
C LEU A 56 1.35 4.32 -9.04
N HIS A 57 0.84 3.58 -10.01
CA HIS A 57 0.52 2.16 -9.84
C HIS A 57 1.75 1.31 -9.52
N ARG A 58 2.90 1.64 -10.10
CA ARG A 58 4.17 0.98 -9.78
C ARG A 58 4.66 1.31 -8.38
N LEU A 59 4.61 2.59 -7.97
CA LEU A 59 4.98 3.02 -6.62
C LEU A 59 4.12 2.34 -5.55
N ILE A 60 2.82 2.21 -5.82
CA ILE A 60 1.89 1.49 -4.95
C ILE A 60 2.25 -0.01 -4.84
N ASP A 61 2.62 -0.65 -5.96
CA ASP A 61 3.02 -2.06 -5.98
C ASP A 61 4.34 -2.28 -5.23
N ASP A 62 5.30 -1.37 -5.41
CA ASP A 62 6.60 -1.41 -4.76
C ASP A 62 6.47 -1.20 -3.25
N ALA A 63 5.65 -0.24 -2.82
CA ALA A 63 5.29 -0.04 -1.42
C ALA A 63 4.63 -1.27 -0.79
N TYR A 64 3.75 -1.94 -1.56
CA TYR A 64 3.08 -3.17 -1.13
C TYR A 64 4.05 -4.34 -1.00
N LEU A 65 4.98 -4.50 -1.94
CA LEU A 65 6.04 -5.50 -1.89
C LEU A 65 6.99 -5.25 -0.71
N GLY A 66 7.40 -4.00 -0.49
CA GLY A 66 8.20 -3.60 0.68
C GLY A 66 7.51 -3.93 2.01
N CYS A 67 6.19 -3.67 2.11
CA CYS A 67 5.39 -4.08 3.28
C CYS A 67 5.33 -5.62 3.44
N LEU A 68 5.25 -6.36 2.34
CA LEU A 68 5.16 -7.83 2.31
C LEU A 68 6.47 -8.51 2.71
N GLU A 69 7.60 -8.00 2.22
CA GLU A 69 8.93 -8.54 2.50
C GLU A 69 9.42 -8.18 3.90
N GLY A 70 8.69 -7.31 4.63
CA GLY A 70 9.10 -6.85 5.95
C GLY A 70 10.38 -6.01 5.89
N HIS A 71 10.76 -5.55 4.70
CA HIS A 71 11.80 -4.55 4.57
C HIS A 71 11.30 -3.30 5.27
N GLN A 72 12.05 -2.87 6.27
CA GLN A 72 11.90 -1.53 6.83
C GLN A 72 11.90 -0.60 5.62
N LEU A 73 10.79 0.11 5.36
CA LEU A 73 10.71 1.24 4.44
C LEU A 73 11.62 2.33 5.03
N ALA A 74 12.92 2.06 5.03
CA ALA A 74 13.95 2.89 5.59
C ALA A 74 14.25 3.94 4.53
N ALA A 75 13.66 5.11 4.77
CA ALA A 75 14.26 6.42 4.52
C ALA A 75 15.24 6.48 3.33
N VAL A 76 14.72 6.92 2.19
CA VAL A 76 15.48 7.83 1.33
C VAL A 76 15.02 9.25 1.66
#